data_AF-A0A1J4KDJ0-F1
#
_entry.id   AF-A0A1J4KDJ0-F1
#
_cell.length_a   1.000
_cell.length_b   1.000
_cell.length_c   1.000
_cell.angle_alpha   90.00
_cell.angle_beta   90.00
_cell.angle_gamma   90.00
#
_symmetry.space_group_name_H-M   'P 1'
#
loop_
_entity.id
_entity.type
_entity.pdbx_description
1 polymer ?
#
loop_
_entity_poly.entity_id
_entity_poly.type
_entity_poly.pdbx_seq_one_letter_code
_entity_poly.pdbx_strand_id
1 'polypeptide(L)'
;MMIKKKKEPPEIRPPFSSRSTQQVNFNISPKLPFSLRDPLIIEAMDLSGIKASDLDVLPLQHFINASPSEEIAKMSFQRQFDKRNDIINQIQENYQKVMKTKNTEQYKDSGELVYERHMANVHISQLNDKEQTNQAILRRLAINQMRQALKIQKDQQTNQKVDILTKNYQEKLDKTLAKAKYLTENTKFCTKGPGKYDDCLFYGKITTRALSRNDEMMRQKKYKDFLNQRDSKYSNEVKTTMKKTIKVKQKQEKEFDNLISHRLERVDKTDYRYSLIEGKFNERDRKLNERGEKRAIHTIEVNKRNDEIEKRRVERAMNKMNYQTIKSKEVLQQNKEIMNEKIEKERQILEKRNKAADQIFSARRKKIEDFDSYLSQRDVQIEDRLQQQKLQEIKNLYQIKNELEDKTAQILRKKRANECAVLCSLREKVSRKDTGLNEARYKRAKSQFSKVVCDDQFSEKRSQVMSLLPRLINMSDEDRVQILIDVLDIADEEAIDILNVARTPPSLH
;
A
#
# COMPACT_ATOMS: atom_id res chain seq x y z
N MET A 1 -64.41 -14.29 -65.67
CA MET A 1 -64.58 -15.69 -65.20
C MET A 1 -63.36 -16.12 -64.40
N MET A 2 -63.51 -17.15 -63.56
CA MET A 2 -62.48 -17.90 -62.83
C MET A 2 -61.51 -17.17 -61.86
N ILE A 3 -61.65 -17.54 -60.58
CA ILE A 3 -60.60 -18.06 -59.68
C ILE A 3 -59.24 -17.32 -59.62
N LYS A 4 -58.99 -16.65 -58.49
CA LYS A 4 -57.77 -16.88 -57.67
C LYS A 4 -58.15 -16.99 -56.18
N LYS A 5 -57.41 -17.80 -55.43
CA LYS A 5 -57.76 -18.21 -54.05
C LYS A 5 -57.48 -17.10 -53.03
N LYS A 6 -58.39 -16.90 -52.07
CA LYS A 6 -58.05 -16.27 -50.78
C LYS A 6 -57.33 -17.28 -49.88
N LYS A 7 -56.49 -16.80 -48.96
CA LYS A 7 -55.96 -17.52 -47.80
C LYS A 7 -56.30 -16.72 -46.55
N GLU A 8 -56.54 -17.41 -45.44
CA GLU A 8 -56.98 -16.82 -44.16
C GLU A 8 -55.79 -16.58 -43.21
N PRO A 9 -55.81 -15.50 -42.42
CA PRO A 9 -55.13 -15.40 -41.13
C PRO A 9 -56.05 -15.91 -39.99
N PRO A 10 -55.51 -16.25 -38.80
CA PRO A 10 -55.96 -17.46 -38.09
C PRO A 10 -56.97 -17.26 -36.95
N GLU A 11 -57.75 -18.31 -36.70
CA GLU A 11 -58.52 -18.48 -35.46
C GLU A 11 -57.60 -18.70 -34.24
N ILE A 12 -57.81 -17.91 -33.18
CA ILE A 12 -57.16 -18.13 -31.88
C ILE A 12 -57.98 -19.16 -31.10
N ARG A 13 -57.41 -20.36 -30.91
CA ARG A 13 -58.03 -21.42 -30.12
C ARG A 13 -57.99 -21.08 -28.62
N PRO A 14 -59.11 -21.15 -27.87
CA PRO A 14 -59.07 -21.24 -26.41
C PRO A 14 -58.62 -22.66 -25.98
N PRO A 15 -57.55 -22.81 -25.19
CA PRO A 15 -57.12 -24.11 -24.70
C PRO A 15 -57.79 -24.44 -23.35
N PHE A 16 -58.11 -25.73 -23.17
CA PHE A 16 -58.72 -26.36 -21.98
C PHE A 16 -60.16 -25.89 -21.66
N SER A 17 -61.20 -26.67 -22.00
CA SER A 17 -61.54 -28.04 -21.55
C SER A 17 -62.08 -28.09 -20.13
N SER A 18 -63.36 -28.42 -20.02
CA SER A 18 -64.12 -28.55 -18.78
C SER A 18 -63.69 -29.79 -17.97
N ARG A 19 -63.12 -29.56 -16.78
CA ARG A 19 -63.00 -30.58 -15.73
C ARG A 19 -63.70 -30.13 -14.46
N SER A 20 -64.76 -30.87 -14.12
CA SER A 20 -65.38 -30.95 -12.80
C SER A 20 -65.42 -29.66 -11.97
N THR A 21 -66.42 -28.82 -12.24
CA THR A 21 -67.05 -28.04 -11.15
C THR A 21 -67.71 -29.01 -10.18
N GLN A 22 -66.94 -29.54 -9.22
CA GLN A 22 -67.55 -30.09 -8.01
C GLN A 22 -68.34 -28.96 -7.35
N GLN A 23 -69.67 -29.09 -7.32
CA GLN A 23 -70.52 -28.21 -6.54
C GLN A 23 -70.27 -28.51 -5.05
N VAL A 24 -69.28 -27.82 -4.47
CA VAL A 24 -69.03 -27.86 -3.03
C VAL A 24 -70.25 -27.28 -2.34
N ASN A 25 -70.98 -28.14 -1.62
CA ASN A 25 -72.19 -27.76 -0.89
C ASN A 25 -71.80 -26.97 0.37
N PHE A 26 -71.53 -25.67 0.22
CA PHE A 26 -71.11 -24.75 1.30
C PHE A 26 -72.16 -24.51 2.41
N ASN A 27 -73.30 -25.21 2.37
CA ASN A 27 -74.41 -25.11 3.34
C ASN A 27 -74.39 -26.21 4.42
N ILE A 28 -73.27 -26.87 4.66
CA ILE A 28 -73.11 -27.86 5.74
C ILE A 28 -72.03 -27.38 6.71
N SER A 29 -72.42 -27.03 7.94
CA SER A 29 -71.45 -26.78 9.01
C SER A 29 -70.75 -28.10 9.40
N PRO A 30 -69.40 -28.16 9.45
CA PRO A 30 -68.72 -29.39 9.80
C PRO A 30 -68.98 -29.74 11.27
N LYS A 31 -69.49 -30.94 11.52
CA LYS A 31 -69.71 -31.46 12.88
C LYS A 31 -68.40 -31.40 13.67
N LEU A 32 -68.48 -31.01 14.95
CA LEU A 32 -67.33 -31.01 15.84
C LEU A 32 -66.80 -32.44 16.04
N PRO A 33 -65.48 -32.64 16.19
CA PRO A 33 -64.88 -33.95 16.43
C PRO A 33 -65.08 -34.47 17.87
N PHE A 34 -65.72 -33.69 18.74
CA PHE A 34 -66.02 -34.02 20.13
C PHE A 34 -67.42 -33.55 20.53
N SER A 35 -67.94 -34.10 21.62
CA SER A 35 -69.23 -33.69 22.19
C SER A 35 -69.05 -32.52 23.16
N LEU A 36 -69.76 -31.42 22.94
CA LEU A 36 -69.86 -30.31 23.90
C LEU A 36 -70.63 -30.67 25.21
N ARG A 37 -71.04 -31.94 25.36
CA ARG A 37 -71.65 -32.49 26.58
C ARG A 37 -70.71 -33.44 27.34
N ASP A 38 -69.50 -33.70 26.84
CA ASP A 38 -68.48 -34.47 27.58
C ASP A 38 -67.89 -33.58 28.69
N PRO A 39 -67.99 -33.95 29.98
CA PRO A 39 -67.47 -33.14 31.08
C PRO A 39 -65.96 -32.90 31.00
N LEU A 40 -65.19 -33.81 30.38
CA LEU A 40 -63.74 -33.63 30.18
C LEU A 40 -63.43 -32.65 29.04
N ILE A 41 -64.34 -32.49 28.08
CA ILE A 41 -64.25 -31.46 27.03
C ILE A 41 -64.66 -30.09 27.60
N ILE A 42 -65.67 -30.04 28.47
CA ILE A 42 -66.06 -28.81 29.18
C ILE A 42 -64.88 -28.31 30.04
N GLU A 43 -64.28 -29.19 30.85
CA GLU A 43 -63.08 -28.88 31.65
C GLU A 43 -61.88 -28.44 30.78
N ALA A 44 -61.71 -29.05 29.59
CA ALA A 44 -60.68 -28.65 28.62
C ALA A 44 -60.93 -27.29 27.94
N MET A 45 -62.20 -26.91 27.76
CA MET A 45 -62.63 -25.60 27.23
C MET A 45 -62.46 -24.50 28.29
N ASP A 46 -62.89 -24.75 29.53
CA ASP A 46 -62.75 -23.83 30.67
C ASP A 46 -61.26 -23.49 30.93
N LEU A 47 -60.36 -24.47 30.82
CA LEU A 47 -58.90 -24.27 30.93
C LEU A 47 -58.31 -23.27 29.92
N SER A 48 -58.99 -23.01 28.80
CA SER A 48 -58.61 -21.99 27.81
C SER A 48 -59.60 -20.82 27.74
N GLY A 49 -60.67 -20.81 28.55
CA GLY A 49 -61.71 -19.78 28.52
C GLY A 49 -62.58 -19.78 27.25
N ILE A 50 -62.61 -20.89 26.51
CA ILE A 50 -63.31 -21.00 25.22
C ILE A 50 -64.81 -21.27 25.46
N LYS A 51 -65.68 -20.49 24.83
CA LYS A 51 -67.14 -20.69 24.91
C LYS A 51 -67.63 -21.54 23.73
N ALA A 52 -68.76 -22.22 23.92
CA ALA A 52 -69.42 -22.97 22.85
C ALA A 52 -69.75 -22.09 21.62
N SER A 53 -70.09 -20.82 21.84
CA SER A 53 -70.32 -19.81 20.79
C SER A 53 -69.11 -19.54 19.89
N ASP A 54 -67.90 -19.81 20.38
CA ASP A 54 -66.66 -19.49 19.66
C ASP A 54 -66.32 -20.56 18.61
N LEU A 55 -67.09 -21.65 18.60
CA LEU A 55 -67.05 -22.76 17.64
C LEU A 55 -68.13 -22.66 16.55
N ASP A 56 -68.97 -21.61 16.56
CA ASP A 56 -69.99 -21.38 15.54
C ASP A 56 -69.40 -20.63 14.32
N VAL A 57 -69.77 -21.09 13.12
CA VAL A 57 -69.38 -20.45 11.84
C VAL A 57 -70.63 -19.89 11.18
N LEU A 58 -70.59 -18.63 10.75
CA LEU A 58 -71.70 -18.04 10.01
C LEU A 58 -71.70 -18.57 8.57
N PRO A 59 -72.87 -18.82 7.96
CA PRO A 59 -72.93 -19.32 6.59
C PRO A 59 -72.29 -18.33 5.61
N LEU A 60 -71.64 -18.82 4.55
CA LEU A 60 -70.93 -17.99 3.56
C LEU A 60 -71.80 -16.84 3.00
N GLN A 61 -73.11 -17.06 2.88
CA GLN A 61 -74.06 -16.05 2.42
C GLN A 61 -74.16 -14.82 3.33
N HIS A 62 -73.90 -14.96 4.64
CA HIS A 62 -73.74 -13.81 5.56
C HIS A 62 -72.51 -12.97 5.20
N PHE A 63 -71.40 -13.60 4.82
CA PHE A 63 -70.19 -12.90 4.40
C PHE A 63 -70.37 -12.24 3.03
N ILE A 64 -71.08 -12.87 2.09
CA ILE A 64 -71.42 -12.29 0.78
C ILE A 64 -72.26 -11.02 0.97
N ASN A 65 -73.28 -11.05 1.82
CA ASN A 65 -74.13 -9.89 2.10
C ASN A 65 -73.39 -8.75 2.85
N ALA A 66 -72.32 -9.05 3.58
CA ALA A 66 -71.57 -8.10 4.39
C ALA A 66 -70.27 -7.57 3.74
N SER A 67 -69.87 -8.09 2.57
CA SER A 67 -68.59 -7.77 1.92
C SER A 67 -68.81 -7.07 0.57
N PRO A 68 -67.95 -6.11 0.19
CA PRO A 68 -68.08 -5.42 -1.10
C PRO A 68 -67.67 -6.28 -2.32
N SER A 69 -67.13 -7.49 -2.13
CA SER A 69 -66.91 -8.46 -3.20
C SER A 69 -67.01 -9.91 -2.70
N GLU A 70 -67.36 -10.82 -3.61
CA GLU A 70 -67.50 -12.26 -3.32
C GLU A 70 -66.16 -12.92 -2.95
N GLU A 71 -65.04 -12.42 -3.48
CA GLU A 71 -63.70 -12.90 -3.12
C GLU A 71 -63.31 -12.51 -1.69
N ILE A 72 -63.64 -11.29 -1.26
CA ILE A 72 -63.44 -10.83 0.13
C ILE A 72 -64.35 -11.63 1.07
N ALA A 73 -65.58 -11.93 0.66
CA ALA A 73 -66.49 -12.80 1.41
C ALA A 73 -65.91 -14.21 1.61
N LYS A 74 -65.41 -14.85 0.54
CA LYS A 74 -64.78 -16.18 0.58
C LYS A 74 -63.53 -16.19 1.46
N MET A 75 -62.64 -15.20 1.34
CA MET A 75 -61.46 -15.08 2.21
C MET A 75 -61.85 -14.86 3.69
N SER A 76 -62.90 -14.10 3.97
CA SER A 76 -63.35 -13.83 5.33
C SER A 76 -63.99 -15.06 5.99
N PHE A 77 -64.81 -15.80 5.23
CA PHE A 77 -65.37 -17.09 5.65
C PHE A 77 -64.26 -18.12 5.92
N GLN A 78 -63.27 -18.25 5.02
CA GLN A 78 -62.13 -19.15 5.22
C GLN A 78 -61.35 -18.81 6.50
N ARG A 79 -61.08 -17.52 6.77
CA ARG A 79 -60.41 -17.08 8.02
C ARG A 79 -61.21 -17.41 9.28
N GLN A 80 -62.55 -17.36 9.26
CA GLN A 80 -63.36 -17.83 10.39
C GLN A 80 -63.25 -19.36 10.55
N PHE A 81 -63.24 -20.09 9.44
CA PHE A 81 -63.10 -21.54 9.41
C PHE A 81 -61.76 -22.02 9.96
N ASP A 82 -60.66 -21.39 9.53
CA ASP A 82 -59.30 -21.69 10.00
C ASP A 82 -59.17 -21.44 11.51
N LYS A 83 -59.61 -20.25 11.97
CA LYS A 83 -59.63 -19.88 13.40
C LYS A 83 -60.41 -20.90 14.26
N ARG A 84 -61.53 -21.43 13.74
CA ARG A 84 -62.29 -22.48 14.45
C ARG A 84 -61.50 -23.78 14.58
N ASN A 85 -60.73 -24.16 13.57
CA ASN A 85 -59.91 -25.37 13.62
C ASN A 85 -58.77 -25.23 14.65
N ASP A 86 -58.16 -24.05 14.77
CA ASP A 86 -57.18 -23.75 15.83
C ASP A 86 -57.78 -23.92 17.24
N ILE A 87 -59.00 -23.39 17.45
CA ILE A 87 -59.74 -23.53 18.72
C ILE A 87 -60.05 -25.02 19.01
N ILE A 88 -60.46 -25.80 18.00
CA ILE A 88 -60.70 -27.25 18.11
C ILE A 88 -59.42 -27.99 18.53
N ASN A 89 -58.28 -27.66 17.92
CA ASN A 89 -56.99 -28.26 18.26
C ASN A 89 -56.58 -27.95 19.71
N GLN A 90 -56.78 -26.69 20.15
CA GLN A 90 -56.46 -26.27 21.52
C GLN A 90 -57.29 -27.02 22.58
N ILE A 91 -58.58 -27.28 22.31
CA ILE A 91 -59.44 -28.09 23.18
C ILE A 91 -58.93 -29.53 23.27
N GLN A 92 -58.52 -30.14 22.15
CA GLN A 92 -57.97 -31.50 22.13
C GLN A 92 -56.66 -31.62 22.91
N GLU A 93 -55.76 -30.63 22.83
CA GLU A 93 -54.56 -30.60 23.66
C GLU A 93 -54.89 -30.52 25.16
N ASN A 94 -55.87 -29.69 25.54
CA ASN A 94 -56.26 -29.53 26.94
C ASN A 94 -56.92 -30.81 27.50
N TYR A 95 -57.75 -31.48 26.71
CA TYR A 95 -58.33 -32.77 27.05
C TYR A 95 -57.25 -33.83 27.36
N GLN A 96 -56.17 -33.85 26.55
CA GLN A 96 -55.00 -34.73 26.78
C GLN A 96 -54.21 -34.36 28.05
N LYS A 97 -54.29 -33.12 28.53
CA LYS A 97 -53.71 -32.70 29.82
C LYS A 97 -54.60 -33.20 30.99
N VAL A 98 -55.91 -32.94 30.93
CA VAL A 98 -56.92 -33.36 31.92
C VAL A 98 -56.92 -34.88 32.16
N MET A 99 -56.87 -35.67 31.08
CA MET A 99 -56.79 -37.14 31.14
C MET A 99 -55.55 -37.64 31.90
N LYS A 100 -54.39 -37.02 31.69
CA LYS A 100 -53.14 -37.41 32.35
C LYS A 100 -53.17 -37.12 33.86
N THR A 101 -53.80 -36.03 34.28
CA THR A 101 -53.98 -35.71 35.72
C THR A 101 -54.90 -36.70 36.43
N LYS A 102 -56.02 -37.11 35.83
CA LYS A 102 -56.98 -38.02 36.51
C LYS A 102 -56.46 -39.44 36.68
N ASN A 103 -55.58 -39.90 35.77
CA ASN A 103 -54.90 -41.19 35.90
C ASN A 103 -53.83 -41.25 37.01
N THR A 104 -53.50 -40.14 37.69
CA THR A 104 -52.51 -40.09 38.79
C THR A 104 -53.11 -40.00 40.20
N GLU A 105 -54.43 -40.19 40.36
CA GLU A 105 -55.10 -40.00 41.65
C GLU A 105 -55.37 -41.28 42.46
N GLN A 106 -55.00 -42.47 41.95
CA GLN A 106 -55.07 -43.70 42.73
C GLN A 106 -53.97 -43.75 43.80
N TYR A 107 -54.36 -43.56 45.06
CA TYR A 107 -53.58 -43.77 46.28
C TYR A 107 -52.29 -42.95 46.44
N LYS A 108 -52.47 -41.66 46.77
CA LYS A 108 -51.43 -40.88 47.48
C LYS A 108 -51.32 -41.40 48.93
N ASP A 109 -50.37 -42.31 49.17
CA ASP A 109 -49.86 -42.59 50.52
C ASP A 109 -49.38 -41.29 51.19
N SER A 110 -49.38 -41.24 52.53
CA SER A 110 -48.94 -40.02 53.23
C SER A 110 -47.47 -39.72 52.91
N GLY A 111 -47.15 -38.45 52.64
CA GLY A 111 -45.81 -38.06 52.18
C GLY A 111 -44.68 -38.46 53.13
N GLU A 112 -44.97 -38.65 54.41
CA GLU A 112 -44.01 -39.14 55.40
C GLU A 112 -43.80 -40.66 55.32
N LEU A 113 -44.86 -41.44 55.05
CA LEU A 113 -44.76 -42.88 54.75
C LEU A 113 -43.99 -43.14 53.45
N VAL A 114 -44.23 -42.31 52.42
CA VAL A 114 -43.46 -42.35 51.16
C VAL A 114 -41.98 -42.03 51.41
N TYR A 115 -41.69 -41.00 52.21
CA TYR A 115 -40.32 -40.64 52.58
C TYR A 115 -39.62 -41.75 53.37
N GLU A 116 -40.22 -42.29 54.43
CA GLU A 116 -39.59 -43.34 55.24
C GLU A 116 -39.40 -44.65 54.47
N ARG A 117 -40.32 -45.03 53.57
CA ARG A 117 -40.11 -46.17 52.65
C ARG A 117 -38.95 -45.91 51.67
N HIS A 118 -38.87 -44.71 51.10
CA HIS A 118 -37.75 -44.33 50.22
C HIS A 118 -36.41 -44.38 50.98
N MET A 119 -36.34 -43.79 52.17
CA MET A 119 -35.14 -43.81 53.01
C MET A 119 -34.74 -45.23 53.43
N ALA A 120 -35.68 -46.12 53.73
CA ALA A 120 -35.38 -47.53 54.00
C ALA A 120 -34.75 -48.22 52.78
N ASN A 121 -35.30 -48.03 51.58
CA ASN A 121 -34.76 -48.60 50.34
C ASN A 121 -33.37 -48.03 50.02
N VAL A 122 -33.15 -46.72 50.21
CA VAL A 122 -31.84 -46.07 50.05
C VAL A 122 -30.82 -46.63 51.04
N HIS A 123 -31.19 -46.82 52.31
CA HIS A 123 -30.29 -47.42 53.31
C HIS A 123 -29.93 -48.87 52.98
N ILE A 124 -30.85 -49.66 52.39
CA ILE A 124 -30.59 -51.03 51.92
C ILE A 124 -29.66 -51.05 50.70
N SER A 125 -29.88 -50.21 49.68
CA SER A 125 -28.95 -50.13 48.52
C SER A 125 -27.53 -49.83 49.01
N GLN A 126 -27.38 -48.77 49.81
CA GLN A 126 -26.11 -48.37 50.41
C GLN A 126 -25.54 -49.35 51.45
N LEU A 127 -26.24 -50.43 51.81
CA LEU A 127 -25.68 -51.55 52.58
C LEU A 127 -25.02 -52.53 51.59
N ASN A 128 -25.77 -52.97 50.58
CA ASN A 128 -25.29 -53.87 49.53
C ASN A 128 -24.06 -53.29 48.79
N ASP A 129 -24.11 -52.00 48.41
CA ASP A 129 -23.00 -51.27 47.77
C ASP A 129 -21.74 -51.26 48.66
N LYS A 130 -21.95 -51.22 49.99
CA LYS A 130 -20.88 -51.19 51.00
C LYS A 130 -20.30 -52.58 51.25
N GLU A 131 -21.11 -53.62 51.26
CA GLU A 131 -20.66 -55.02 51.37
C GLU A 131 -19.83 -55.42 50.15
N GLN A 132 -20.28 -55.08 48.93
CA GLN A 132 -19.53 -55.33 47.69
C GLN A 132 -18.19 -54.57 47.67
N THR A 133 -18.16 -53.30 48.08
CA THR A 133 -16.90 -52.53 48.14
C THR A 133 -15.97 -53.03 49.24
N ASN A 134 -16.49 -53.43 50.41
CA ASN A 134 -15.72 -54.07 51.48
C ASN A 134 -15.08 -55.40 51.00
N GLN A 135 -15.85 -56.28 50.35
CA GLN A 135 -15.34 -57.52 49.74
C GLN A 135 -14.26 -57.24 48.69
N ALA A 136 -14.48 -56.27 47.79
CA ALA A 136 -13.48 -55.89 46.79
C ALA A 136 -12.17 -55.35 47.41
N ILE A 137 -12.27 -54.60 48.52
CA ILE A 137 -11.09 -54.13 49.28
C ILE A 137 -10.35 -55.30 49.92
N LEU A 138 -11.05 -56.25 50.55
CA LEU A 138 -10.44 -57.46 51.13
C LEU A 138 -9.74 -58.31 50.05
N ARG A 139 -10.42 -58.58 48.91
CA ARG A 139 -9.87 -59.31 47.76
C ARG A 139 -8.61 -58.63 47.20
N ARG A 140 -8.62 -57.30 47.03
CA ARG A 140 -7.44 -56.52 46.60
C ARG A 140 -6.30 -56.57 47.61
N LEU A 141 -6.61 -56.54 48.90
CA LEU A 141 -5.62 -56.61 49.99
C LEU A 141 -4.97 -58.01 50.03
N ALA A 142 -5.75 -59.08 49.93
CA ALA A 142 -5.27 -60.46 49.83
C ALA A 142 -4.35 -60.66 48.61
N ILE A 143 -4.78 -60.22 47.42
CA ILE A 143 -3.94 -60.22 46.19
C ILE A 143 -2.62 -59.48 46.42
N ASN A 144 -2.62 -58.36 47.14
CA ASN A 144 -1.40 -57.60 47.43
C ASN A 144 -0.46 -58.34 48.40
N GLN A 145 -0.96 -58.99 49.46
CA GLN A 145 -0.13 -59.80 50.34
C GLN A 145 0.46 -61.02 49.61
N MET A 146 -0.35 -61.70 48.80
CA MET A 146 0.10 -62.80 47.93
C MET A 146 1.17 -62.34 46.93
N ARG A 147 0.99 -61.16 46.30
CA ARG A 147 2.01 -60.56 45.41
C ARG A 147 3.30 -60.22 46.14
N GLN A 148 3.24 -59.74 47.38
CA GLN A 148 4.43 -59.46 48.17
C GLN A 148 5.18 -60.74 48.54
N ALA A 149 4.49 -61.78 49.00
CA ALA A 149 5.09 -63.10 49.26
C ALA A 149 5.77 -63.67 48.00
N LEU A 150 5.05 -63.71 46.87
CA LEU A 150 5.58 -64.20 45.59
C LEU A 150 6.71 -63.31 45.02
N LYS A 151 6.70 -62.00 45.28
CA LYS A 151 7.79 -61.10 44.89
C LYS A 151 9.04 -61.34 45.74
N ILE A 152 8.92 -61.45 47.06
CA ILE A 152 10.06 -61.75 47.95
C ILE A 152 10.71 -63.08 47.54
N GLN A 153 9.90 -64.10 47.23
CA GLN A 153 10.36 -65.40 46.72
C GLN A 153 11.10 -65.29 45.36
N LYS A 154 10.76 -64.33 44.50
CA LYS A 154 11.43 -64.08 43.20
C LYS A 154 12.67 -63.19 43.34
N ASP A 155 12.65 -62.15 44.16
CA ASP A 155 13.77 -61.22 44.34
C ASP A 155 14.97 -61.92 45.00
N GLN A 156 14.71 -62.91 45.86
CA GLN A 156 15.74 -63.84 46.38
C GLN A 156 16.44 -64.66 45.27
N GLN A 157 15.77 -64.91 44.13
CA GLN A 157 16.31 -65.67 42.99
C GLN A 157 16.97 -64.77 41.91
N THR A 158 16.65 -63.47 41.87
CA THR A 158 17.21 -62.53 40.87
C THR A 158 18.51 -61.89 41.34
N ASN A 159 18.62 -61.52 42.62
CA ASN A 159 19.85 -60.93 43.17
C ASN A 159 21.06 -61.86 42.96
N GLN A 160 20.86 -63.18 43.15
CA GLN A 160 21.85 -64.24 42.89
C GLN A 160 22.43 -64.26 41.46
N LYS A 161 21.79 -63.57 40.49
CA LYS A 161 22.24 -63.50 39.08
C LYS A 161 22.93 -62.18 38.73
N VAL A 162 22.66 -61.10 39.46
CA VAL A 162 23.19 -59.75 39.14
C VAL A 162 24.67 -59.65 39.48
N ASP A 163 25.10 -60.22 40.61
CA ASP A 163 26.49 -60.21 41.08
C ASP A 163 27.48 -60.87 40.10
N ILE A 164 26.97 -61.72 39.20
CA ILE A 164 27.75 -62.41 38.17
C ILE A 164 28.06 -61.49 36.97
N LEU A 165 27.16 -60.54 36.65
CA LEU A 165 27.27 -59.71 35.44
C LEU A 165 28.16 -58.47 35.63
N THR A 166 28.12 -57.84 36.81
CA THR A 166 28.80 -56.56 37.08
C THR A 166 30.32 -56.62 36.81
N LYS A 167 30.96 -57.76 37.12
CA LYS A 167 32.40 -57.96 36.91
C LYS A 167 32.85 -57.84 35.45
N ASN A 168 31.98 -58.13 34.49
CA ASN A 168 32.34 -58.25 33.07
C ASN A 168 32.38 -56.91 32.30
N TYR A 169 31.99 -55.79 32.92
CA TYR A 169 31.83 -54.51 32.23
C TYR A 169 33.01 -53.54 32.39
N GLN A 170 33.73 -53.58 33.52
CA GLN A 170 34.76 -52.58 33.82
C GLN A 170 35.97 -52.66 32.88
N GLU A 171 36.37 -53.85 32.42
CA GLU A 171 37.53 -54.09 31.52
C GLU A 171 37.44 -53.41 30.13
N LYS A 172 36.27 -52.88 29.75
CA LYS A 172 36.05 -52.23 28.45
C LYS A 172 36.30 -50.72 28.46
N LEU A 173 36.23 -50.06 29.61
CA LEU A 173 36.21 -48.60 29.68
C LEU A 173 37.59 -47.98 29.43
N ASP A 174 38.65 -48.57 29.97
CA ASP A 174 40.00 -47.98 30.00
C ASP A 174 40.64 -47.83 28.60
N LYS A 175 40.16 -48.59 27.62
CA LYS A 175 40.76 -48.67 26.27
C LYS A 175 40.44 -47.47 25.37
N THR A 176 39.38 -46.70 25.64
CA THR A 176 38.98 -45.57 24.77
C THR A 176 39.66 -44.25 25.14
N LEU A 177 39.96 -44.02 26.42
CA LEU A 177 40.51 -42.75 26.92
C LEU A 177 41.89 -42.40 26.35
N ALA A 178 42.69 -43.42 25.97
CA ALA A 178 44.02 -43.21 25.39
C ALA A 178 44.00 -42.49 24.03
N LYS A 179 42.93 -42.65 23.24
CA LYS A 179 42.90 -42.26 21.82
C LYS A 179 42.64 -40.77 21.57
N ALA A 180 42.11 -40.05 22.56
CA ALA A 180 41.66 -38.66 22.39
C ALA A 180 42.81 -37.62 22.43
N LYS A 181 43.94 -37.93 23.08
CA LYS A 181 45.02 -36.94 23.32
C LYS A 181 45.85 -36.56 22.08
N TYR A 182 45.74 -37.31 20.99
CA TYR A 182 46.64 -37.21 19.83
C TYR A 182 46.30 -36.06 18.84
N LEU A 183 45.10 -35.48 18.90
CA LEU A 183 44.55 -34.66 17.81
C LEU A 183 44.67 -33.13 18.00
N THR A 184 45.28 -32.66 19.09
CA THR A 184 45.20 -31.24 19.52
C THR A 184 46.40 -30.36 19.18
N GLU A 185 47.43 -30.86 18.49
CA GLU A 185 48.78 -30.23 18.52
C GLU A 185 49.17 -29.36 17.29
N ASN A 186 48.31 -29.18 16.26
CA ASN A 186 48.75 -28.68 14.94
C ASN A 186 48.04 -27.44 14.32
N THR A 187 48.81 -26.35 14.06
CA THR A 187 48.65 -25.23 13.06
C THR A 187 47.84 -23.92 13.35
N LYS A 188 48.29 -22.77 12.75
CA LYS A 188 47.71 -21.37 12.69
C LYS A 188 48.26 -20.52 11.49
N PHE A 189 47.72 -19.31 11.18
CA PHE A 189 47.97 -18.45 9.96
C PHE A 189 48.02 -16.89 10.19
N CYS A 190 48.47 -16.06 9.19
CA CYS A 190 48.54 -14.54 9.19
C CYS A 190 48.68 -13.83 7.77
N THR A 191 48.51 -12.49 7.63
CA THR A 191 48.50 -11.66 6.34
C THR A 191 48.95 -10.14 6.45
N LYS A 192 49.15 -9.34 5.33
CA LYS A 192 49.59 -7.88 5.24
C LYS A 192 49.15 -7.07 3.94
N GLY A 193 49.50 -5.75 3.76
CA GLY A 193 48.97 -4.76 2.74
C GLY A 193 49.92 -3.68 2.03
N PRO A 194 49.43 -2.53 1.42
CA PRO A 194 50.06 -1.73 0.27
C PRO A 194 50.39 -0.17 0.40
N GLY A 195 50.79 0.58 -0.69
CA GLY A 195 51.27 2.04 -0.74
C GLY A 195 51.13 2.93 -2.06
N LYS A 196 51.77 4.15 -2.21
CA LYS A 196 51.57 5.30 -3.22
C LYS A 196 52.84 6.16 -3.68
N TYR A 197 52.78 7.16 -4.64
CA TYR A 197 53.49 8.54 -4.73
C TYR A 197 53.29 9.46 -6.05
N ASP A 198 53.94 10.68 -6.21
CA ASP A 198 53.57 11.91 -7.05
C ASP A 198 54.71 12.77 -7.84
N ASP A 199 54.46 14.01 -8.45
CA ASP A 199 55.32 15.26 -8.84
C ASP A 199 55.57 15.91 -10.31
N CYS A 200 56.00 17.25 -10.48
CA CYS A 200 55.96 18.19 -11.74
C CYS A 200 56.92 19.51 -11.97
N LEU A 201 57.07 20.16 -13.22
CA LEU A 201 57.35 21.65 -13.73
C LEU A 201 58.78 22.43 -14.04
N PHE A 202 58.95 23.53 -14.95
CA PHE A 202 60.04 24.70 -15.08
C PHE A 202 60.19 25.78 -16.35
N TYR A 203 60.99 26.98 -16.40
CA TYR A 203 61.26 28.13 -17.51
C TYR A 203 62.44 29.34 -17.45
N GLY A 204 62.74 30.34 -18.45
CA GLY A 204 63.84 31.53 -18.49
C GLY A 204 63.98 32.77 -19.61
N LYS A 205 64.92 33.88 -19.63
CA LYS A 205 65.05 35.22 -20.54
C LYS A 205 66.38 36.27 -20.61
N ILE A 206 66.72 37.24 -21.63
CA ILE A 206 67.84 38.43 -21.68
C ILE A 206 68.04 39.56 -22.92
N THR A 207 68.80 40.78 -22.92
CA THR A 207 69.13 41.91 -24.06
C THR A 207 70.26 43.17 -24.00
N THR A 208 70.63 44.02 -25.11
CA THR A 208 71.25 45.51 -25.33
C THR A 208 72.78 45.93 -25.87
N ARG A 209 73.47 47.12 -26.33
CA ARG A 209 73.47 48.68 -26.75
C ARG A 209 74.81 49.40 -27.49
N ALA A 210 75.00 50.75 -27.94
CA ALA A 210 76.23 51.48 -28.69
C ALA A 210 76.48 53.15 -28.86
N LEU A 211 77.58 53.82 -29.50
CA LEU A 211 77.94 55.38 -29.72
C LEU A 211 79.08 56.04 -30.79
N SER A 212 79.58 57.38 -30.84
CA SER A 212 80.43 58.20 -31.95
C SER A 212 81.39 59.56 -31.73
N ARG A 213 82.02 60.37 -32.74
CA ARG A 213 83.18 61.51 -32.72
C ARG A 213 83.45 62.69 -33.87
N ASN A 214 84.24 63.88 -33.75
CA ASN A 214 84.84 64.89 -34.83
C ASN A 214 86.08 65.99 -34.55
N ASP A 215 86.71 66.86 -35.49
CA ASP A 215 87.86 68.00 -35.35
C ASP A 215 88.42 68.96 -36.62
N GLU A 216 89.19 70.17 -36.56
CA GLU A 216 90.12 71.00 -37.59
C GLU A 216 90.62 72.60 -37.41
N MET A 217 91.78 73.24 -37.99
CA MET A 217 92.11 74.76 -38.46
C MET A 217 93.63 75.46 -38.63
N MET A 218 94.04 76.48 -39.56
CA MET A 218 95.28 77.51 -39.56
C MET A 218 95.72 78.56 -40.78
N ARG A 219 96.59 79.70 -40.70
CA ARG A 219 97.62 80.47 -41.71
C ARG A 219 97.88 82.11 -41.85
N GLN A 220 99.10 82.76 -42.23
CA GLN A 220 99.47 84.09 -43.04
C GLN A 220 100.84 85.00 -42.92
N LYS A 221 101.23 85.95 -43.89
CA LYS A 221 102.00 87.32 -43.88
C LYS A 221 103.44 87.64 -44.54
N LYS A 222 103.62 88.58 -45.55
CA LYS A 222 104.88 89.41 -45.94
C LYS A 222 104.85 90.21 -47.33
N TYR A 223 105.61 91.35 -47.56
CA TYR A 223 106.18 91.96 -48.86
C TYR A 223 106.70 93.48 -48.82
N LYS A 224 107.69 94.00 -49.67
CA LYS A 224 107.76 95.40 -50.33
C LYS A 224 109.03 95.93 -51.13
N ASP A 225 108.72 96.71 -52.20
CA ASP A 225 109.37 97.90 -52.89
C ASP A 225 110.81 97.98 -53.53
N PHE A 226 110.96 98.74 -54.66
CA PHE A 226 112.19 99.26 -55.34
C PHE A 226 111.87 100.32 -56.46
N LEU A 227 112.82 101.12 -57.06
CA LEU A 227 112.55 101.94 -58.30
C LEU A 227 113.69 102.37 -59.34
N ASN A 228 114.30 103.59 -59.29
CA ASN A 228 114.54 104.49 -60.48
C ASN A 228 115.99 104.85 -60.96
N GLN A 229 116.20 105.08 -62.28
CA GLN A 229 117.16 106.04 -62.96
C GLN A 229 117.04 106.06 -64.52
N ARG A 230 117.50 107.12 -65.28
CA ARG A 230 117.52 107.11 -66.79
C ARG A 230 118.43 108.06 -67.67
N ASP A 231 118.01 109.29 -68.02
CA ASP A 231 117.96 109.82 -69.43
C ASP A 231 119.17 110.27 -70.32
N SER A 232 119.62 111.54 -70.27
CA SER A 232 119.60 112.46 -71.44
C SER A 232 120.79 112.49 -72.47
N LYS A 233 120.52 112.92 -73.73
CA LYS A 233 121.46 112.87 -74.90
C LYS A 233 121.08 113.73 -76.16
N TYR A 234 120.27 114.80 -76.02
CA TYR A 234 119.13 115.04 -76.96
C TYR A 234 119.25 115.97 -78.20
N SER A 235 120.16 116.95 -78.30
CA SER A 235 119.88 118.16 -79.12
C SER A 235 120.09 118.05 -80.65
N ASN A 236 121.20 117.47 -81.13
CA ASN A 236 121.57 117.55 -82.56
C ASN A 236 120.70 116.71 -83.51
N GLU A 237 119.89 115.78 -83.00
CA GLU A 237 118.97 114.96 -83.80
C GLU A 237 117.82 115.77 -84.42
N VAL A 238 117.54 116.96 -83.90
CA VAL A 238 116.34 117.76 -84.21
C VAL A 238 116.33 118.31 -85.66
N LYS A 239 117.48 118.74 -86.21
CA LYS A 239 117.50 119.34 -87.56
C LYS A 239 117.39 118.30 -88.68
N THR A 240 118.03 117.15 -88.54
CA THR A 240 117.96 116.04 -89.51
C THR A 240 116.63 115.28 -89.45
N THR A 241 115.99 115.21 -88.28
CA THR A 241 114.60 114.71 -88.18
C THR A 241 113.61 115.65 -88.88
N MET A 242 113.77 116.98 -88.80
CA MET A 242 112.80 117.94 -89.34
C MET A 242 112.55 117.84 -90.87
N LYS A 243 113.57 117.53 -91.68
CA LYS A 243 113.35 117.23 -93.13
C LYS A 243 112.75 115.84 -93.38
N LYS A 244 112.98 114.87 -92.48
CA LYS A 244 112.36 113.54 -92.57
C LYS A 244 110.88 113.58 -92.16
N THR A 245 110.51 114.32 -91.11
CA THR A 245 109.14 114.39 -90.60
C THR A 245 108.15 114.97 -91.60
N ILE A 246 108.54 115.92 -92.46
CA ILE A 246 107.64 116.47 -93.50
C ILE A 246 107.21 115.38 -94.50
N LYS A 247 108.16 114.59 -95.04
CA LYS A 247 107.82 113.45 -95.93
C LYS A 247 107.09 112.32 -95.21
N VAL A 248 107.38 112.11 -93.92
CA VAL A 248 106.66 111.12 -93.10
C VAL A 248 105.21 111.54 -92.86
N LYS A 249 104.93 112.82 -92.54
CA LYS A 249 103.57 113.34 -92.35
C LYS A 249 102.66 113.09 -93.56
N GLN A 250 103.12 113.44 -94.76
CA GLN A 250 102.34 113.24 -95.99
C GLN A 250 102.04 111.76 -96.30
N LYS A 251 102.84 110.83 -95.77
CA LYS A 251 102.57 109.39 -95.86
C LYS A 251 101.63 108.93 -94.74
N GLN A 252 101.81 109.44 -93.53
CA GLN A 252 100.92 109.19 -92.39
C GLN A 252 99.49 109.69 -92.60
N GLU A 253 99.30 110.84 -93.25
CA GLU A 253 97.99 111.39 -93.60
C GLU A 253 97.22 110.43 -94.51
N LYS A 254 97.85 109.94 -95.59
CA LYS A 254 97.24 108.92 -96.48
C LYS A 254 97.02 107.57 -95.79
N GLU A 255 97.86 107.18 -94.84
CA GLU A 255 97.64 105.96 -94.04
C GLU A 255 96.48 106.14 -93.03
N PHE A 256 96.26 107.36 -92.54
CA PHE A 256 95.21 107.72 -91.60
C PHE A 256 93.82 107.79 -92.26
N ASP A 257 93.71 108.37 -93.47
CA ASP A 257 92.43 108.43 -94.21
C ASP A 257 91.91 107.01 -94.57
N ASN A 258 92.83 106.12 -94.98
CA ASN A 258 92.53 104.71 -95.18
C ASN A 258 92.11 104.02 -93.86
N LEU A 259 92.73 104.36 -92.74
CA LEU A 259 92.36 103.84 -91.42
C LEU A 259 90.96 104.31 -90.97
N ILE A 260 90.57 105.55 -91.29
CA ILE A 260 89.22 106.08 -91.02
C ILE A 260 88.18 105.32 -91.87
N SER A 261 88.47 105.13 -93.16
CA SER A 261 87.58 104.43 -94.09
C SER A 261 87.30 102.99 -93.61
N HIS A 262 88.35 102.24 -93.26
CA HIS A 262 88.23 100.92 -92.63
C HIS A 262 87.74 100.92 -91.17
N ARG A 263 87.48 102.08 -90.54
CA ARG A 263 86.76 102.15 -89.25
C ARG A 263 85.27 102.32 -89.48
N LEU A 264 84.85 103.24 -90.36
CA LEU A 264 83.44 103.45 -90.74
C LEU A 264 82.82 102.14 -91.27
N GLU A 265 83.48 101.50 -92.24
CA GLU A 265 83.04 100.24 -92.83
C GLU A 265 82.95 99.06 -91.83
N ARG A 266 83.56 99.19 -90.64
CA ARG A 266 83.39 98.24 -89.52
C ARG A 266 82.23 98.60 -88.60
N VAL A 267 81.97 99.89 -88.36
CA VAL A 267 80.82 100.38 -87.58
C VAL A 267 79.52 100.00 -88.27
N ASP A 268 79.39 100.28 -89.57
CA ASP A 268 78.19 99.91 -90.34
C ASP A 268 77.90 98.40 -90.27
N LYS A 269 78.96 97.58 -90.29
CA LYS A 269 78.87 96.11 -90.18
C LYS A 269 78.60 95.62 -88.75
N THR A 270 78.89 96.39 -87.71
CA THR A 270 78.46 96.06 -86.34
C THR A 270 77.02 96.48 -86.10
N ASP A 271 76.60 97.65 -86.57
CA ASP A 271 75.28 98.19 -86.27
C ASP A 271 74.18 97.40 -86.98
N TYR A 272 74.43 97.01 -88.24
CA TYR A 272 73.58 96.04 -88.95
C TYR A 272 73.48 94.70 -88.21
N ARG A 273 74.57 94.22 -87.58
CA ARG A 273 74.54 92.97 -86.79
C ARG A 273 73.77 93.14 -85.49
N TYR A 274 73.86 94.28 -84.80
CA TYR A 274 73.10 94.55 -83.58
C TYR A 274 71.60 94.63 -83.86
N SER A 275 71.18 95.34 -84.91
CA SER A 275 69.76 95.37 -85.34
C SER A 275 69.24 93.96 -85.69
N LEU A 276 70.04 93.13 -86.37
CA LEU A 276 69.69 91.73 -86.66
C LEU A 276 69.63 90.83 -85.41
N ILE A 277 70.33 91.18 -84.33
CA ILE A 277 70.24 90.48 -83.04
C ILE A 277 68.97 90.93 -82.29
N GLU A 278 68.70 92.23 -82.23
CA GLU A 278 67.49 92.79 -81.60
C GLU A 278 66.21 92.22 -82.20
N GLY A 279 66.10 92.19 -83.53
CA GLY A 279 64.95 91.58 -84.23
C GLY A 279 64.75 90.10 -83.86
N LYS A 280 65.82 89.34 -83.63
CA LYS A 280 65.77 87.93 -83.21
C LYS A 280 65.42 87.75 -81.73
N PHE A 281 65.71 88.71 -80.87
CA PHE A 281 65.20 88.73 -79.49
C PHE A 281 63.70 89.04 -79.48
N ASN A 282 63.26 90.09 -80.18
CA ASN A 282 61.84 90.45 -80.26
C ASN A 282 60.97 89.31 -80.83
N GLU A 283 61.45 88.59 -81.86
CA GLU A 283 60.76 87.41 -82.41
C GLU A 283 60.74 86.22 -81.42
N ARG A 284 61.80 86.03 -80.63
CA ARG A 284 61.86 84.99 -79.59
C ARG A 284 60.87 85.29 -78.48
N ASP A 285 60.81 86.53 -78.00
CA ASP A 285 59.99 86.89 -76.84
C ASP A 285 58.50 86.88 -77.20
N ARG A 286 58.14 87.26 -78.44
CA ARG A 286 56.78 87.03 -78.95
C ARG A 286 56.42 85.54 -78.96
N LYS A 287 57.32 84.67 -79.47
CA LYS A 287 57.14 83.21 -79.45
C LYS A 287 57.09 82.62 -78.03
N LEU A 288 57.72 83.25 -77.04
CA LEU A 288 57.62 82.85 -75.63
C LEU A 288 56.28 83.26 -75.01
N ASN A 289 55.77 84.45 -75.32
CA ASN A 289 54.44 84.90 -74.89
C ASN A 289 53.31 84.08 -75.52
N GLU A 290 53.35 83.83 -76.84
CA GLU A 290 52.43 82.92 -77.54
C GLU A 290 52.40 81.50 -76.90
N ARG A 291 53.54 81.03 -76.39
CA ARG A 291 53.67 79.77 -75.64
C ARG A 291 53.24 79.88 -74.17
N GLY A 292 53.27 81.07 -73.58
CA GLY A 292 52.72 81.37 -72.25
C GLY A 292 51.20 81.27 -72.25
N GLU A 293 50.55 82.00 -73.16
CA GLU A 293 49.09 82.02 -73.34
C GLU A 293 48.53 80.61 -73.61
N LYS A 294 49.12 79.87 -74.55
CA LYS A 294 48.71 78.49 -74.88
C LYS A 294 48.83 77.54 -73.69
N ARG A 295 49.83 77.73 -72.82
CA ARG A 295 49.95 76.97 -71.56
C ARG A 295 48.87 77.38 -70.55
N ALA A 296 48.62 78.68 -70.37
CA ALA A 296 47.57 79.16 -69.46
C ALA A 296 46.17 78.66 -69.85
N ILE A 297 45.82 78.74 -71.14
CA ILE A 297 44.56 78.20 -71.68
C ILE A 297 44.46 76.69 -71.41
N HIS A 298 45.51 75.93 -71.69
CA HIS A 298 45.52 74.49 -71.45
C HIS A 298 45.43 74.13 -69.95
N THR A 299 46.07 74.89 -69.05
CA THR A 299 45.91 74.71 -67.60
C THR A 299 44.46 74.94 -67.16
N ILE A 300 43.77 75.95 -67.68
CA ILE A 300 42.35 76.22 -67.41
C ILE A 300 41.48 75.06 -67.93
N GLU A 301 41.77 74.54 -69.12
CA GLU A 301 41.07 73.40 -69.74
C GLU A 301 41.29 72.08 -68.97
N VAL A 302 42.49 71.82 -68.46
CA VAL A 302 42.80 70.67 -67.60
C VAL A 302 42.06 70.80 -66.27
N ASN A 303 42.09 71.97 -65.63
CA ASN A 303 41.41 72.18 -64.35
C ASN A 303 39.89 71.99 -64.47
N LYS A 304 39.24 72.55 -65.50
CA LYS A 304 37.80 72.33 -65.76
C LYS A 304 37.46 70.84 -65.93
N ARG A 305 38.28 70.08 -66.65
CA ARG A 305 38.09 68.64 -66.82
C ARG A 305 38.28 67.87 -65.51
N ASN A 306 39.21 68.28 -64.66
CA ASN A 306 39.39 67.71 -63.32
C ASN A 306 38.17 67.98 -62.43
N ASP A 307 37.64 69.20 -62.43
CA ASP A 307 36.42 69.57 -61.69
C ASP A 307 35.21 68.73 -62.13
N GLU A 308 35.06 68.49 -63.44
CA GLU A 308 34.01 67.60 -63.97
C GLU A 308 34.21 66.14 -63.57
N ILE A 309 35.45 65.64 -63.57
CA ILE A 309 35.78 64.29 -63.14
C ILE A 309 35.45 64.10 -61.66
N GLU A 310 35.80 65.06 -60.80
CA GLU A 310 35.47 65.00 -59.37
C GLU A 310 33.97 65.13 -59.10
N LYS A 311 33.25 66.02 -59.80
CA LYS A 311 31.78 66.06 -59.72
C LYS A 311 31.14 64.71 -60.05
N ARG A 312 31.59 64.06 -61.13
CA ARG A 312 31.13 62.71 -61.52
C ARG A 312 31.57 61.62 -60.53
N ARG A 313 32.71 61.77 -59.83
CA ARG A 313 33.14 60.85 -58.76
C ARG A 313 32.25 60.98 -57.52
N VAL A 314 31.99 62.21 -57.06
CA VAL A 314 31.11 62.51 -55.92
C VAL A 314 29.67 62.05 -56.19
N GLU A 315 29.12 62.35 -57.38
CA GLU A 315 27.78 61.90 -57.77
C GLU A 315 27.66 60.36 -57.76
N ARG A 316 28.64 59.64 -58.32
CA ARG A 316 28.68 58.17 -58.29
C ARG A 316 28.79 57.62 -56.87
N ALA A 317 29.50 58.30 -55.97
CA ALA A 317 29.58 57.92 -54.56
C ALA A 317 28.24 58.13 -53.84
N MET A 318 27.61 59.30 -54.01
CA MET A 318 26.28 59.61 -53.46
C MET A 318 25.21 58.62 -53.94
N ASN A 319 25.19 58.29 -55.24
CA ASN A 319 24.22 57.34 -55.78
C ASN A 319 24.42 55.91 -55.25
N LYS A 320 25.68 55.48 -55.04
CA LYS A 320 25.97 54.20 -54.35
C LYS A 320 25.52 54.21 -52.89
N MET A 321 25.79 55.28 -52.16
CA MET A 321 25.40 55.45 -50.75
C MET A 321 23.87 55.48 -50.58
N ASN A 322 23.17 56.20 -51.46
CA ASN A 322 21.70 56.24 -51.48
C ASN A 322 21.11 54.85 -51.76
N TYR A 323 21.64 54.12 -52.75
CA TYR A 323 21.21 52.75 -53.06
C TYR A 323 21.45 51.76 -51.90
N GLN A 324 22.60 51.84 -51.24
CA GLN A 324 22.88 51.07 -50.01
C GLN A 324 21.93 51.45 -48.87
N THR A 325 21.60 52.73 -48.71
CA THR A 325 20.66 53.22 -47.69
C THR A 325 19.24 52.71 -47.93
N ILE A 326 18.79 52.66 -49.19
CA ILE A 326 17.50 52.09 -49.57
C ILE A 326 17.48 50.58 -49.25
N LYS A 327 18.45 49.82 -49.73
CA LYS A 327 18.56 48.37 -49.44
C LYS A 327 18.65 48.03 -47.95
N SER A 328 19.36 48.86 -47.18
CA SER A 328 19.42 48.70 -45.72
C SER A 328 18.05 48.87 -45.06
N LYS A 329 17.24 49.85 -45.50
CA LYS A 329 15.86 50.03 -45.04
C LYS A 329 14.95 48.87 -45.45
N GLU A 330 15.08 48.36 -46.68
CA GLU A 330 14.32 47.19 -47.17
C GLU A 330 14.60 45.94 -46.31
N VAL A 331 15.87 45.61 -46.07
CA VAL A 331 16.27 44.47 -45.24
C VAL A 331 15.82 44.65 -43.78
N LEU A 332 15.92 45.85 -43.22
CA LEU A 332 15.41 46.14 -41.87
C LEU A 332 13.89 46.01 -41.77
N GLN A 333 13.14 46.31 -42.84
CA GLN A 333 11.69 46.14 -42.88
C GLN A 333 11.29 44.66 -42.98
N GLN A 334 11.92 43.89 -43.88
CA GLN A 334 11.72 42.44 -43.99
C GLN A 334 12.04 41.72 -42.67
N ASN A 335 13.11 42.12 -41.98
CA ASN A 335 13.47 41.56 -40.67
C ASN A 335 12.41 41.85 -39.59
N LYS A 336 11.74 43.01 -39.61
CA LYS A 336 10.62 43.31 -38.70
C LYS A 336 9.40 42.45 -39.01
N GLU A 337 9.08 42.26 -40.29
CA GLU A 337 7.95 41.44 -40.74
C GLU A 337 8.15 39.97 -40.33
N ILE A 338 9.33 39.40 -40.58
CA ILE A 338 9.73 38.05 -40.13
C ILE A 338 9.71 37.93 -38.59
N MET A 339 10.08 38.98 -37.86
CA MET A 339 10.02 39.00 -36.39
C MET A 339 8.56 39.01 -35.88
N ASN A 340 7.70 39.84 -36.46
CA ASN A 340 6.28 39.90 -36.13
C ASN A 340 5.56 38.58 -36.43
N GLU A 341 5.87 37.93 -37.56
CA GLU A 341 5.37 36.60 -37.89
C GLU A 341 5.76 35.54 -36.84
N LYS A 342 6.99 35.58 -36.32
CA LYS A 342 7.45 34.66 -35.27
C LYS A 342 6.68 34.90 -33.97
N ILE A 343 6.55 36.15 -33.54
CA ILE A 343 5.82 36.54 -32.33
C ILE A 343 4.36 36.08 -32.40
N GLU A 344 3.68 36.27 -33.52
CA GLU A 344 2.27 35.85 -33.67
C GLU A 344 2.14 34.31 -33.75
N LYS A 345 3.09 33.59 -34.36
CA LYS A 345 3.13 32.12 -34.33
C LYS A 345 3.35 31.59 -32.90
N GLU A 346 4.25 32.20 -32.13
CA GLU A 346 4.47 31.85 -30.71
C GLU A 346 3.25 32.15 -29.85
N ARG A 347 2.61 33.31 -30.04
CA ARG A 347 1.34 33.67 -29.38
C ARG A 347 0.24 32.63 -29.62
N GLN A 348 0.06 32.18 -30.87
CA GLN A 348 -0.93 31.15 -31.20
C GLN A 348 -0.60 29.78 -30.60
N ILE A 349 0.69 29.44 -30.44
CA ILE A 349 1.13 28.23 -29.74
C ILE A 349 0.84 28.36 -28.23
N LEU A 350 1.09 29.52 -27.62
CA LEU A 350 0.77 29.79 -26.22
C LEU A 350 -0.74 29.77 -25.96
N GLU A 351 -1.56 30.36 -26.83
CA GLU A 351 -3.02 30.33 -26.70
C GLU A 351 -3.57 28.89 -26.77
N LYS A 352 -3.05 28.06 -27.69
CA LYS A 352 -3.40 26.63 -27.77
C LYS A 352 -2.96 25.86 -26.52
N ARG A 353 -1.77 26.15 -25.97
CA ARG A 353 -1.28 25.54 -24.72
C ARG A 353 -2.15 25.92 -23.51
N ASN A 354 -2.55 27.20 -23.41
CA ASN A 354 -3.41 27.67 -22.33
C ASN A 354 -4.79 27.00 -22.39
N LYS A 355 -5.44 26.99 -23.57
CA LYS A 355 -6.74 26.30 -23.75
C LYS A 355 -6.67 24.80 -23.41
N ALA A 356 -5.58 24.12 -23.74
CA ALA A 356 -5.35 22.73 -23.35
C ALA A 356 -5.12 22.57 -21.83
N ALA A 357 -4.40 23.50 -21.19
CA ALA A 357 -4.22 23.52 -19.75
C ALA A 357 -5.54 23.75 -19.00
N ASP A 358 -6.37 24.69 -19.46
CA ASP A 358 -7.70 24.98 -18.89
C ASP A 358 -8.64 23.76 -18.99
N GLN A 359 -8.59 23.03 -20.10
CA GLN A 359 -9.29 21.75 -20.27
C GLN A 359 -8.79 20.67 -19.29
N ILE A 360 -7.47 20.57 -19.08
CA ILE A 360 -6.88 19.65 -18.10
C ILE A 360 -7.26 20.03 -16.65
N PHE A 361 -7.22 21.33 -16.31
CA PHE A 361 -7.54 21.79 -14.95
C PHE A 361 -9.03 21.70 -14.63
N SER A 362 -9.92 22.03 -15.58
CA SER A 362 -11.37 21.84 -15.40
C SER A 362 -11.74 20.36 -15.30
N ALA A 363 -11.19 19.48 -16.16
CA ALA A 363 -11.40 18.04 -16.05
C ALA A 363 -10.84 17.43 -14.74
N ARG A 364 -9.72 17.96 -14.23
CA ARG A 364 -9.19 17.58 -12.90
C ARG A 364 -10.08 18.06 -11.77
N ARG A 365 -10.55 19.31 -11.80
CA ARG A 365 -11.42 19.87 -10.77
C ARG A 365 -12.74 19.09 -10.69
N LYS A 366 -13.38 18.83 -11.84
CA LYS A 366 -14.58 18.00 -11.89
C LYS A 366 -14.33 16.59 -11.30
N LYS A 367 -13.20 15.95 -11.59
CA LYS A 367 -12.86 14.65 -11.00
C LYS A 367 -12.69 14.67 -9.47
N ILE A 368 -12.33 15.82 -8.89
CA ILE A 368 -12.27 16.01 -7.44
C ILE A 368 -13.70 16.20 -6.90
N GLU A 369 -14.50 17.07 -7.53
CA GLU A 369 -15.91 17.29 -7.17
C GLU A 369 -16.75 16.00 -7.26
N ASP A 370 -16.57 15.20 -8.31
CA ASP A 370 -17.19 13.88 -8.50
C ASP A 370 -16.76 12.88 -7.38
N PHE A 371 -15.51 12.96 -6.92
CA PHE A 371 -14.96 12.07 -5.87
C PHE A 371 -15.38 12.49 -4.46
N ASP A 372 -15.40 13.78 -4.14
CA ASP A 372 -15.88 14.32 -2.87
C ASP A 372 -17.39 14.04 -2.70
N SER A 373 -18.16 14.13 -3.79
CA SER A 373 -19.56 13.68 -3.84
C SER A 373 -19.71 12.18 -3.57
N TYR A 374 -18.86 11.34 -4.17
CA TYR A 374 -18.83 9.90 -3.91
C TYR A 374 -18.48 9.56 -2.44
N LEU A 375 -17.48 10.24 -1.86
CA LEU A 375 -17.13 10.08 -0.45
C LEU A 375 -18.29 10.47 0.46
N SER A 376 -18.93 11.60 0.19
CA SER A 376 -20.11 12.08 0.94
C SER A 376 -21.26 11.06 0.90
N GLN A 377 -21.56 10.49 -0.27
CA GLN A 377 -22.57 9.44 -0.43
C GLN A 377 -22.20 8.14 0.30
N ARG A 378 -20.92 7.74 0.25
CA ARG A 378 -20.41 6.56 0.97
C ARG A 378 -20.57 6.72 2.47
N ASP A 379 -20.25 7.91 3.00
CA ASP A 379 -20.23 8.14 4.44
C ASP A 379 -21.64 8.24 5.03
N VAL A 380 -22.60 8.81 4.29
CA VAL A 380 -24.04 8.69 4.59
C VAL A 380 -24.49 7.22 4.62
N GLN A 381 -24.10 6.41 3.63
CA GLN A 381 -24.44 4.97 3.63
C GLN A 381 -23.80 4.18 4.78
N ILE A 382 -22.65 4.62 5.30
CA ILE A 382 -22.02 4.03 6.48
C ILE A 382 -22.79 4.44 7.74
N GLU A 383 -23.21 5.70 7.86
CA GLU A 383 -24.03 6.16 8.97
C GLU A 383 -25.40 5.45 9.01
N ASP A 384 -26.10 5.35 7.89
CA ASP A 384 -27.36 4.60 7.76
C ASP A 384 -27.23 3.16 8.27
N ARG A 385 -26.14 2.47 7.89
CA ARG A 385 -25.87 1.09 8.34
C ARG A 385 -25.60 1.02 9.85
N LEU A 386 -24.85 1.98 10.39
CA LEU A 386 -24.60 2.07 11.84
C LEU A 386 -25.88 2.37 12.62
N GLN A 387 -26.78 3.21 12.09
CA GLN A 387 -28.09 3.46 12.68
C GLN A 387 -28.98 2.19 12.61
N GLN A 388 -29.01 1.50 11.48
CA GLN A 388 -29.75 0.22 11.33
C GLN A 388 -29.23 -0.87 12.27
N GLN A 389 -27.91 -0.99 12.45
CA GLN A 389 -27.30 -1.92 13.41
C GLN A 389 -27.73 -1.59 14.85
N LYS A 390 -27.60 -0.34 15.29
CA LYS A 390 -28.06 0.11 16.62
C LYS A 390 -29.55 -0.17 16.85
N LEU A 391 -30.39 0.11 15.85
CA LEU A 391 -31.83 -0.18 15.92
C LEU A 391 -32.12 -1.68 16.04
N GLN A 392 -31.32 -2.54 15.41
CA GLN A 392 -31.46 -3.99 15.53
C GLN A 392 -30.95 -4.52 16.88
N GLU A 393 -29.83 -3.99 17.39
CA GLU A 393 -29.36 -4.29 18.75
C GLU A 393 -30.39 -3.91 19.81
N ILE A 394 -30.98 -2.72 19.70
CA ILE A 394 -32.07 -2.25 20.59
C ILE A 394 -33.28 -3.20 20.53
N LYS A 395 -33.71 -3.65 19.33
CA LYS A 395 -34.78 -4.65 19.20
C LYS A 395 -34.43 -5.98 19.87
N ASN A 396 -33.20 -6.48 19.65
CA ASN A 396 -32.73 -7.72 20.26
C ASN A 396 -32.73 -7.61 21.80
N LEU A 397 -32.28 -6.48 22.35
CA LEU A 397 -32.29 -6.22 23.79
C LEU A 397 -33.73 -6.16 24.36
N TYR A 398 -34.67 -5.54 23.66
CA TYR A 398 -36.08 -5.57 24.06
C TYR A 398 -36.68 -6.99 24.03
N GLN A 399 -36.34 -7.80 23.03
CA GLN A 399 -36.78 -9.21 22.97
C GLN A 399 -36.22 -10.02 24.15
N ILE A 400 -34.92 -9.88 24.45
CA ILE A 400 -34.28 -10.55 25.60
C ILE A 400 -34.91 -10.08 26.92
N LYS A 401 -35.22 -8.79 27.07
CA LYS A 401 -35.92 -8.23 28.24
C LYS A 401 -37.29 -8.90 28.42
N ASN A 402 -38.11 -8.94 27.37
CA ASN A 402 -39.44 -9.54 27.43
C ASN A 402 -39.37 -11.03 27.79
N GLU A 403 -38.44 -11.78 27.19
CA GLU A 403 -38.21 -13.19 27.55
C GLU A 403 -37.81 -13.38 29.02
N LEU A 404 -37.01 -12.49 29.60
CA LEU A 404 -36.62 -12.54 31.01
C LEU A 404 -37.78 -12.19 31.94
N GLU A 405 -38.63 -11.23 31.56
CA GLU A 405 -39.84 -10.89 32.28
C GLU A 405 -40.87 -12.04 32.26
N ASP A 406 -41.06 -12.72 31.12
CA ASP A 406 -41.89 -13.92 31.00
C ASP A 406 -41.34 -15.10 31.80
N LYS A 407 -40.03 -15.36 31.74
CA LYS A 407 -39.37 -16.40 32.55
C LYS A 407 -39.56 -16.12 34.05
N THR A 408 -39.40 -14.86 34.47
CA THR A 408 -39.62 -14.42 35.86
C THR A 408 -41.09 -14.56 36.27
N ALA A 409 -42.03 -14.15 35.43
CA ALA A 409 -43.47 -14.33 35.67
C ALA A 409 -43.84 -15.82 35.78
N GLN A 410 -43.26 -16.70 34.96
CA GLN A 410 -43.47 -18.15 35.03
C GLN A 410 -42.94 -18.73 36.36
N ILE A 411 -41.76 -18.29 36.82
CA ILE A 411 -41.21 -18.70 38.12
C ILE A 411 -42.11 -18.23 39.27
N LEU A 412 -42.61 -16.98 39.24
CA LEU A 412 -43.53 -16.45 40.25
C LEU A 412 -44.93 -17.10 40.23
N ARG A 413 -45.38 -17.64 39.09
CA ARG A 413 -46.58 -18.49 39.00
C ARG A 413 -46.31 -19.87 39.60
N LYS A 414 -45.19 -20.51 39.26
CA LYS A 414 -44.76 -21.81 39.83
C LYS A 414 -44.60 -21.74 41.36
N LYS A 415 -43.97 -20.68 41.89
CA LYS A 415 -43.80 -20.47 43.34
C LYS A 415 -45.16 -20.42 44.07
N ARG A 416 -46.09 -19.60 43.57
CA ARG A 416 -47.46 -19.50 44.13
C ARG A 416 -48.25 -20.80 44.02
N ALA A 417 -48.12 -21.54 42.91
CA ALA A 417 -48.75 -22.85 42.78
C ALA A 417 -48.23 -23.86 43.83
N ASN A 418 -46.91 -23.87 44.07
CA ASN A 418 -46.30 -24.71 45.10
C ASN A 418 -46.74 -24.29 46.51
N GLU A 419 -46.81 -22.99 46.81
CA GLU A 419 -47.28 -22.45 48.09
C GLU A 419 -48.74 -22.85 48.38
N CYS A 420 -49.63 -22.75 47.38
CA CYS A 420 -51.00 -23.24 47.48
C CYS A 420 -51.05 -24.77 47.69
N ALA A 421 -50.25 -25.54 46.96
CA ALA A 421 -50.20 -27.00 47.11
C ALA A 421 -49.73 -27.42 48.52
N VAL A 422 -48.74 -26.73 49.09
CA VAL A 422 -48.28 -26.95 50.47
C VAL A 422 -49.40 -26.64 51.46
N LEU A 423 -50.08 -25.49 51.34
CA LEU A 423 -51.22 -25.13 52.21
C LEU A 423 -52.38 -26.13 52.12
N CYS A 424 -52.72 -26.63 50.93
CA CYS A 424 -53.71 -27.69 50.77
C CYS A 424 -53.25 -28.99 51.45
N SER A 425 -52.00 -29.42 51.27
CA SER A 425 -51.47 -30.63 51.90
C SER A 425 -51.42 -30.54 53.44
N LEU A 426 -51.21 -29.34 53.99
CA LEU A 426 -51.29 -29.09 55.44
C LEU A 426 -52.73 -29.22 55.95
N ARG A 427 -53.74 -28.76 55.19
CA ARG A 427 -55.16 -29.00 55.50
C ARG A 427 -55.52 -30.49 55.46
N GLU A 428 -55.01 -31.24 54.49
CA GLU A 428 -55.24 -32.69 54.41
C GLU A 428 -54.58 -33.45 55.57
N LYS A 429 -53.35 -33.08 55.97
CA LYS A 429 -52.62 -33.68 57.08
C LYS A 429 -53.33 -33.57 58.43
N VAL A 430 -54.14 -32.54 58.66
CA VAL A 430 -54.95 -32.40 59.89
C VAL A 430 -56.11 -33.40 59.95
N SER A 431 -56.46 -34.08 58.85
CA SER A 431 -57.74 -34.79 58.70
C SER A 431 -57.65 -36.31 58.52
N ARG A 432 -56.49 -36.97 58.67
CA ARG A 432 -56.35 -38.43 58.44
C ARG A 432 -55.48 -39.12 59.51
N LYS A 433 -55.84 -40.36 59.87
CA LYS A 433 -55.27 -41.15 60.98
C LYS A 433 -53.93 -41.82 60.64
N ASP A 434 -53.07 -41.96 61.64
CA ASP A 434 -51.78 -42.65 61.54
C ASP A 434 -51.92 -44.19 61.54
N THR A 435 -52.01 -44.79 60.35
CA THR A 435 -51.86 -46.24 60.15
C THR A 435 -50.80 -46.53 59.07
N GLY A 436 -49.61 -46.95 59.50
CA GLY A 436 -48.50 -47.40 58.62
C GLY A 436 -47.13 -46.80 58.93
N LEU A 437 -47.07 -45.61 59.53
CA LEU A 437 -45.82 -44.86 59.76
C LEU A 437 -44.79 -45.61 60.63
N ASN A 438 -45.26 -46.27 61.69
CA ASN A 438 -44.41 -47.00 62.64
C ASN A 438 -43.67 -48.18 61.98
N GLU A 439 -44.30 -48.86 61.02
CA GLU A 439 -43.71 -50.01 60.33
C GLU A 439 -42.55 -49.59 59.42
N ALA A 440 -42.68 -48.45 58.73
CA ALA A 440 -41.62 -47.90 57.89
C ALA A 440 -40.42 -47.43 58.74
N ARG A 441 -40.67 -46.73 59.85
CA ARG A 441 -39.63 -46.32 60.81
C ARG A 441 -38.88 -47.53 61.39
N TYR A 442 -39.57 -48.62 61.73
CA TYR A 442 -38.93 -49.86 62.19
C TYR A 442 -38.01 -50.50 61.12
N LYS A 443 -38.45 -50.57 59.86
CA LYS A 443 -37.62 -51.10 58.76
C LYS A 443 -36.35 -50.27 58.54
N ARG A 444 -36.45 -48.94 58.64
CA ARG A 444 -35.28 -48.04 58.57
C ARG A 444 -34.31 -48.24 59.73
N ALA A 445 -34.81 -48.36 60.96
CA ALA A 445 -33.97 -48.62 62.14
C ALA A 445 -33.20 -49.95 62.02
N LYS A 446 -33.86 -51.03 61.58
CA LYS A 446 -33.21 -52.32 61.33
C LYS A 446 -32.08 -52.20 60.29
N SER A 447 -32.32 -51.50 59.18
CA SER A 447 -31.31 -51.30 58.13
C SER A 447 -30.10 -50.48 58.60
N GLN A 448 -30.30 -49.48 59.46
CA GLN A 448 -29.17 -48.74 60.05
C GLN A 448 -28.35 -49.60 61.03
N PHE A 449 -28.99 -50.47 61.80
CA PHE A 449 -28.27 -51.41 62.68
C PHE A 449 -27.40 -52.39 61.88
N SER A 450 -27.91 -52.96 60.77
CA SER A 450 -27.14 -53.83 59.88
C SER A 450 -25.86 -53.16 59.34
N LYS A 451 -25.89 -51.85 59.04
CA LYS A 451 -24.70 -51.13 58.56
C LYS A 451 -23.55 -51.11 59.56
N VAL A 452 -23.84 -51.11 60.86
CA VAL A 452 -22.80 -51.14 61.91
C VAL A 452 -22.17 -52.53 61.99
N VAL A 453 -22.99 -53.59 62.00
CA VAL A 453 -22.50 -54.98 62.03
C VAL A 453 -21.57 -55.28 60.84
N CYS A 454 -21.89 -54.78 59.64
CA CYS A 454 -21.05 -54.99 58.46
C CYS A 454 -19.76 -54.13 58.43
N ASP A 455 -19.66 -53.07 59.26
CA ASP A 455 -18.38 -52.37 59.50
C ASP A 455 -17.48 -53.16 60.44
N ASP A 456 -18.02 -53.67 61.55
CA ASP A 456 -17.27 -54.45 62.54
C ASP A 456 -16.69 -55.73 61.91
N GLN A 457 -17.52 -56.48 61.16
CA GLN A 457 -17.09 -57.68 60.43
C GLN A 457 -16.00 -57.39 59.38
N PHE A 458 -16.08 -56.26 58.68
CA PHE A 458 -15.04 -55.86 57.73
C PHE A 458 -13.74 -55.49 58.43
N SER A 459 -13.81 -54.80 59.57
CA SER A 459 -12.64 -54.45 60.39
C SER A 459 -11.90 -55.71 60.89
N GLU A 460 -12.65 -56.72 61.33
CA GLU A 460 -12.11 -58.01 61.74
C GLU A 460 -11.45 -58.76 60.57
N LYS A 461 -12.19 -59.05 59.50
CA LYS A 461 -11.64 -59.77 58.32
C LYS A 461 -10.43 -59.04 57.72
N ARG A 462 -10.45 -57.70 57.66
CA ARG A 462 -9.30 -56.90 57.20
C ARG A 462 -8.05 -57.11 58.05
N SER A 463 -8.23 -57.21 59.36
CA SER A 463 -7.13 -57.45 60.31
C SER A 463 -6.55 -58.86 60.14
N GLN A 464 -7.42 -59.85 59.94
CA GLN A 464 -7.01 -61.23 59.65
C GLN A 464 -6.21 -61.32 58.32
N VAL A 465 -6.71 -60.74 57.22
CA VAL A 465 -6.00 -60.75 55.91
C VAL A 465 -4.64 -60.04 55.98
N MET A 466 -4.52 -58.94 56.73
CA MET A 466 -3.23 -58.28 56.97
C MET A 466 -2.21 -59.17 57.69
N SER A 467 -2.67 -60.13 58.52
CA SER A 467 -1.80 -61.06 59.24
C SER A 467 -1.28 -62.24 58.42
N LEU A 468 -1.74 -62.41 57.17
CA LEU A 468 -1.40 -63.57 56.34
C LEU A 468 0.03 -63.57 55.79
N LEU A 469 0.63 -62.39 55.56
CA LEU A 469 1.90 -62.26 54.82
C LEU A 469 3.02 -63.19 55.35
N PRO A 470 3.28 -63.33 56.67
CA PRO A 470 4.34 -64.20 57.16
C PRO A 470 4.07 -65.69 56.96
N ARG A 471 2.79 -66.10 56.87
CA ARG A 471 2.39 -67.51 56.69
C ARG A 471 2.61 -67.97 55.24
N LEU A 472 2.24 -67.12 54.27
CA LEU A 472 2.14 -67.46 52.85
C LEU A 472 3.48 -67.67 52.13
N ILE A 473 4.60 -67.16 52.65
CA ILE A 473 5.89 -67.09 51.93
C ILE A 473 6.44 -68.48 51.57
N ASN A 474 6.40 -69.44 52.51
CA ASN A 474 7.02 -70.77 52.36
C ASN A 474 6.01 -71.91 52.11
N MET A 475 4.73 -71.60 51.91
CA MET A 475 3.65 -72.59 51.76
C MET A 475 3.44 -73.07 50.32
N SER A 476 2.80 -74.24 50.15
CA SER A 476 2.35 -74.70 48.84
C SER A 476 1.18 -73.83 48.34
N ASP A 477 0.87 -73.93 47.06
CA ASP A 477 -0.24 -73.18 46.47
C ASP A 477 -1.62 -73.66 46.93
N GLU A 478 -1.73 -74.93 47.34
CA GLU A 478 -2.97 -75.53 47.89
C GLU A 478 -3.22 -75.02 49.31
N ASP A 479 -2.19 -75.01 50.18
CA ASP A 479 -2.27 -74.42 51.53
C ASP A 479 -2.66 -72.93 51.47
N ARG A 480 -2.10 -72.20 50.50
CA ARG A 480 -2.38 -70.77 50.27
C ARG A 480 -3.84 -70.53 49.87
N VAL A 481 -4.46 -71.45 49.13
CA VAL A 481 -5.88 -71.37 48.76
C VAL A 481 -6.78 -71.66 49.97
N GLN A 482 -6.51 -72.72 50.74
CA GLN A 482 -7.30 -73.04 51.95
C GLN A 482 -7.32 -71.87 52.95
N ILE A 483 -6.16 -71.25 53.21
CA ILE A 483 -6.04 -70.12 54.14
C ILE A 483 -6.80 -68.87 53.63
N LEU A 484 -7.00 -68.72 52.31
CA LEU A 484 -7.82 -67.64 51.76
C LEU A 484 -9.31 -67.91 51.91
N ILE A 485 -9.76 -69.15 51.75
CA ILE A 485 -11.14 -69.60 52.01
C ILE A 485 -11.49 -69.32 53.49
N ASP A 486 -10.70 -69.87 54.42
CA ASP A 486 -10.94 -69.80 55.86
C ASP A 486 -11.03 -68.37 56.43
N VAL A 487 -10.31 -67.41 55.84
CA VAL A 487 -10.20 -66.02 56.34
C VAL A 487 -11.15 -65.05 55.63
N LEU A 488 -11.48 -65.29 54.36
CA LEU A 488 -12.37 -64.41 53.59
C LEU A 488 -13.83 -64.87 53.63
N ASP A 489 -14.09 -66.18 53.86
CA ASP A 489 -15.42 -66.81 53.74
C ASP A 489 -15.93 -66.70 52.29
N ILE A 490 -15.14 -67.28 51.37
CA ILE A 490 -15.33 -67.25 49.91
C ILE A 490 -15.25 -68.65 49.33
N ALA A 491 -15.85 -68.84 48.14
CA ALA A 491 -15.76 -70.12 47.43
C ALA A 491 -14.34 -70.40 46.90
N ASP A 492 -13.99 -71.68 46.82
CA ASP A 492 -12.69 -72.20 46.36
C ASP A 492 -12.25 -71.58 45.02
N GLU A 493 -13.21 -71.43 44.08
CA GLU A 493 -13.00 -70.81 42.77
C GLU A 493 -12.46 -69.38 42.89
N GLU A 494 -12.99 -68.56 43.81
CA GLU A 494 -12.52 -67.19 44.03
C GLU A 494 -11.14 -67.13 44.69
N ALA A 495 -10.83 -68.08 45.57
CA ALA A 495 -9.53 -68.19 46.23
C ALA A 495 -8.42 -68.62 45.24
N ILE A 496 -8.72 -69.55 44.33
CA ILE A 496 -7.87 -69.95 43.21
C ILE A 496 -7.64 -68.75 42.26
N ASP A 497 -8.69 -67.98 41.99
CA ASP A 497 -8.62 -66.74 41.20
C ASP A 497 -7.69 -65.70 41.84
N ILE A 498 -7.77 -65.50 43.16
CA ILE A 498 -6.89 -64.60 43.93
C ILE A 498 -5.42 -65.00 43.77
N LEU A 499 -5.11 -66.30 43.87
CA LEU A 499 -3.76 -66.83 43.64
C LEU A 499 -3.29 -66.58 42.20
N ASN A 500 -4.13 -66.83 41.20
CA ASN A 500 -3.79 -66.64 39.78
C ASN A 500 -3.58 -65.17 39.43
N VAL A 501 -4.43 -64.27 39.93
CA VAL A 501 -4.26 -62.81 39.78
C VAL A 501 -3.06 -62.29 40.57
N ALA A 502 -2.66 -62.94 41.67
CA ALA A 502 -1.43 -62.59 42.37
C ALA A 502 -0.16 -63.00 41.60
N ARG A 503 -0.23 -64.03 40.75
CA ARG A 503 0.89 -64.50 39.92
C ARG A 503 1.16 -63.60 38.72
N THR A 504 0.13 -63.01 38.14
CA THR A 504 0.27 -62.03 37.05
C THR A 504 0.83 -60.70 37.58
N PRO A 505 1.77 -60.06 36.84
CA PRO A 505 2.20 -58.72 37.19
C PRO A 505 1.01 -57.75 37.07
N PRO A 506 0.90 -56.73 37.94
CA PRO A 506 -0.15 -55.74 37.82
C PRO A 506 -0.05 -55.02 36.46
N SER A 507 -1.14 -55.03 35.69
CA SER A 507 -1.28 -54.22 34.49
C SER A 507 -1.14 -52.74 34.85
N LEU A 508 -0.22 -52.03 34.20
CA LEU A 508 -0.01 -50.59 34.41
C LEU A 508 -1.07 -49.77 33.66
N HIS A 509 -2.24 -49.66 34.28
CA HIS A 509 -3.33 -48.75 33.97
C HIS A 509 -3.82 -48.09 35.27
#